data_AF-Q319L3-F1
#
_entry.id   AF-Q319L3-F1
#
_cell.length_a   1.000
_cell.length_b   1.000
_cell.length_c   1.000
_cell.angle_alpha   90.00
_cell.angle_beta   90.00
_cell.angle_gamma   90.00
#
_symmetry.space_group_name_H-M   'P 1'
#
loop_
_entity.id
_entity.type
_entity.pdbx_description
1 polymer ?
#
loop_
_entity_poly.entity_id
_entity_poly.type
_entity_poly.pdbx_seq_one_letter_code
_entity_poly.pdbx_strand_id
1 'polypeptide(L)'
;MNLDIRFDFQRRERLGLIEAIWGQDKSIDQLKRLSENVLSKNEVVFITRINSEKAIDLLDFYDDARFYEEAKCLIIGKNLNKLNTNKKVAIISGGSSDLPVTLEAQLALEIYGVNCQSFIDVGVAGLHRLISQLEEINKYDVLIVCAGMEGALATVVGGLLAQPIIAVPVSVGYGVSKNGETALNSMLSSCSPGVAVMNIDNGYGAAMAALRIIKSIS
;
A
#
# COMPACT_ATOMS: atom_id res chain seq x y z
N MET A 1 27.84 -19.66 -9.53
CA MET A 1 27.39 -18.72 -8.48
C MET A 1 26.06 -18.17 -8.93
N ASN A 2 24.94 -18.64 -8.38
CA ASN A 2 23.69 -17.93 -8.61
C ASN A 2 23.84 -16.57 -7.94
N LEU A 3 23.88 -15.50 -8.75
CA LEU A 3 23.70 -14.12 -8.32
C LEU A 3 22.25 -13.89 -7.84
N ASP A 4 21.69 -14.88 -7.12
CA ASP A 4 20.28 -14.98 -6.81
C ASP A 4 19.93 -14.07 -5.65
N ILE A 5 18.74 -13.51 -5.78
CA ILE A 5 18.09 -12.57 -4.88
C ILE A 5 18.12 -13.12 -3.44
N ARG A 6 18.76 -12.38 -2.53
CA ARG A 6 18.83 -12.73 -1.10
C ARG A 6 17.72 -12.01 -0.34
N PHE A 7 16.73 -12.78 0.10
CA PHE A 7 15.63 -12.28 0.93
C PHE A 7 16.11 -11.93 2.35
N ASP A 8 15.66 -10.80 2.88
CA ASP A 8 16.05 -10.21 4.15
C ASP A 8 15.12 -10.68 5.29
N PHE A 9 15.31 -11.93 5.73
CA PHE A 9 14.57 -12.47 6.87
C PHE A 9 14.83 -11.71 8.18
N GLN A 10 15.99 -11.06 8.30
CA GLN A 10 16.36 -10.27 9.47
C GLN A 10 15.61 -8.91 9.54
N ARG A 11 14.87 -8.52 8.48
CA ARG A 11 14.08 -7.29 8.47
C ARG A 11 13.06 -7.26 9.61
N ARG A 12 12.50 -8.42 9.95
CA ARG A 12 11.54 -8.55 11.05
C ARG A 12 12.19 -8.25 12.39
N GLU A 13 13.39 -8.74 12.65
CA GLU A 13 14.09 -8.47 13.91
C GLU A 13 14.46 -6.99 14.02
N ARG A 14 14.93 -6.37 12.93
CA ARG A 14 15.39 -4.98 12.94
C ARG A 14 14.25 -3.97 12.98
N LEU A 15 13.17 -4.21 12.23
CA LEU A 15 12.13 -3.21 11.94
C LEU A 15 10.73 -3.67 12.38
N GLY A 16 10.57 -4.96 12.73
CA GLY A 16 9.28 -5.62 12.92
C GLY A 16 8.45 -5.67 11.64
N LEU A 17 9.10 -5.68 10.47
CA LEU A 17 8.47 -5.73 9.15
C LEU A 17 9.04 -6.91 8.35
N ILE A 18 8.20 -7.61 7.59
CA ILE A 18 8.62 -8.57 6.57
C ILE A 18 9.02 -7.85 5.28
N GLU A 19 9.81 -8.52 4.46
CA GLU A 19 10.10 -8.06 3.11
C GLU A 19 8.98 -8.49 2.14
N ALA A 20 8.50 -7.55 1.30
CA ALA A 20 7.65 -7.88 0.16
C ALA A 20 8.50 -8.21 -1.07
N ILE A 21 7.99 -9.07 -1.94
CA ILE A 21 8.61 -9.43 -3.20
C ILE A 21 8.07 -8.51 -4.30
N TRP A 22 8.94 -7.68 -4.88
CA TRP A 22 8.60 -6.91 -6.08
C TRP A 22 8.38 -7.84 -7.29
N GLY A 23 7.15 -7.97 -7.77
CA GLY A 23 6.74 -8.93 -8.81
C GLY A 23 6.91 -8.44 -10.25
N GLN A 24 6.88 -7.12 -10.47
CA GLN A 24 6.86 -6.52 -11.81
C GLN A 24 8.07 -6.95 -12.65
N ASP A 25 9.27 -6.81 -12.10
CA ASP A 25 10.53 -7.05 -12.84
C ASP A 25 11.12 -8.45 -12.63
N LYS A 26 10.50 -9.30 -11.80
CA LYS A 26 11.00 -10.65 -11.53
C LYS A 26 10.43 -11.67 -12.51
N SER A 27 11.25 -12.62 -12.95
CA SER A 27 10.77 -13.77 -13.73
C SER A 27 9.95 -14.72 -12.86
N ILE A 28 9.13 -15.57 -13.49
CA ILE A 28 8.36 -16.57 -12.75
C ILE A 28 9.25 -17.52 -11.94
N ASP A 29 10.39 -17.93 -12.49
CA ASP A 29 11.34 -18.80 -11.79
C ASP A 29 11.93 -18.12 -10.55
N GLN A 30 12.21 -16.81 -10.63
CA GLN A 30 12.66 -16.04 -9.47
C GLN A 30 11.57 -15.94 -8.41
N LEU A 31 10.31 -15.72 -8.82
CA LEU A 31 9.17 -15.68 -7.89
C LEU A 31 8.95 -17.02 -7.20
N LYS A 32 8.99 -18.14 -7.95
CA LYS A 32 8.86 -19.49 -7.39
C LYS A 32 9.95 -19.78 -6.36
N ARG A 33 11.23 -19.53 -6.69
CA ARG A 33 12.37 -19.74 -5.77
C ARG A 33 12.27 -18.87 -4.50
N LEU A 34 11.90 -17.59 -4.65
CA LEU A 34 11.75 -16.71 -3.50
C LEU A 34 10.59 -17.13 -2.61
N SER A 35 9.46 -17.51 -3.22
CA SER A 35 8.28 -17.96 -2.49
C SER A 35 8.59 -19.22 -1.69
N GLU A 36 9.24 -20.21 -2.30
CA GLU A 36 9.69 -21.42 -1.63
C GLU A 36 10.62 -21.12 -0.45
N ASN A 37 11.61 -20.23 -0.65
CA ASN A 37 12.54 -19.83 0.41
C ASN A 37 11.79 -19.19 1.59
N VAL A 38 10.88 -18.26 1.32
CA VAL A 38 10.09 -17.58 2.35
C VAL A 38 9.20 -18.56 3.11
N LEU A 39 8.48 -19.42 2.39
CA LEU A 39 7.60 -20.43 2.99
C LEU A 39 8.37 -21.46 3.82
N SER A 40 9.59 -21.84 3.40
CA SER A 40 10.46 -22.76 4.17
C SER A 40 10.86 -22.21 5.54
N LYS A 41 10.71 -20.89 5.75
CA LYS A 41 10.93 -20.19 7.02
C LYS A 41 9.65 -19.92 7.80
N ASN A 42 8.51 -20.48 7.38
CA ASN A 42 7.19 -20.24 7.94
C ASN A 42 6.79 -18.75 7.94
N GLU A 43 7.25 -18.01 6.93
CA GLU A 43 6.86 -16.61 6.70
C GLU A 43 5.82 -16.52 5.58
N VAL A 44 5.03 -15.44 5.60
CA VAL A 44 4.08 -15.16 4.51
C VAL A 44 4.82 -14.61 3.30
N VAL A 45 4.41 -15.05 2.12
CA VAL A 45 4.83 -14.45 0.86
C VAL A 45 3.86 -13.34 0.53
N PHE A 46 4.37 -12.12 0.32
CA PHE A 46 3.60 -11.02 -0.25
C PHE A 46 4.30 -10.50 -1.49
N ILE A 47 3.68 -10.67 -2.65
CA ILE A 47 4.20 -10.22 -3.93
C ILE A 47 3.39 -9.00 -4.37
N THR A 48 4.06 -7.88 -4.61
CA THR A 48 3.44 -6.64 -5.10
C THR A 48 3.64 -6.48 -6.60
N ARG A 49 2.72 -5.76 -7.26
CA ARG A 49 2.76 -5.44 -8.70
C ARG A 49 2.99 -6.65 -9.62
N ILE A 50 2.40 -7.79 -9.29
CA ILE A 50 2.44 -8.99 -10.13
C ILE A 50 1.39 -8.89 -11.26
N ASN A 51 1.72 -9.39 -12.44
CA ASN A 51 0.77 -9.49 -13.56
C ASN A 51 -0.04 -10.80 -13.48
N SER A 52 -1.17 -10.87 -14.17
CA SER A 52 -2.08 -12.02 -14.10
C SER A 52 -1.42 -13.32 -14.59
N GLU A 53 -0.56 -13.26 -15.62
CA GLU A 53 0.17 -14.42 -16.14
C GLU A 53 1.05 -15.07 -15.07
N LYS A 54 1.96 -14.29 -14.45
CA LYS A 54 2.82 -14.79 -13.36
C LYS A 54 2.03 -15.20 -12.12
N ALA A 55 0.89 -14.56 -11.87
CA ALA A 55 0.03 -14.91 -10.74
C ALA A 55 -0.61 -16.29 -10.95
N ILE A 56 -1.16 -16.57 -12.14
CA ILE A 56 -1.75 -17.87 -12.49
C ILE A 56 -0.70 -18.98 -12.33
N ASP A 57 0.52 -18.77 -12.83
CA ASP A 57 1.62 -19.73 -12.70
C ASP A 57 1.99 -20.05 -11.23
N LEU A 58 1.75 -19.14 -10.31
CA LEU A 58 1.97 -19.35 -8.87
C LEU A 58 0.76 -20.00 -8.20
N LEU A 59 -0.47 -19.66 -8.62
CA LEU A 59 -1.69 -20.32 -8.14
C LEU A 59 -1.68 -21.82 -8.45
N ASP A 60 -1.18 -22.21 -9.62
CA ASP A 60 -1.05 -23.61 -10.00
C ASP A 60 0.01 -24.38 -9.18
N PHE A 61 0.92 -23.66 -8.52
CA PHE A 61 2.04 -24.25 -7.76
C PHE A 61 1.80 -24.25 -6.23
N TYR A 62 0.96 -23.34 -5.74
CA TYR A 62 0.74 -23.13 -4.30
C TYR A 62 -0.76 -23.10 -3.98
N ASP A 63 -1.27 -24.18 -3.37
CA ASP A 63 -2.70 -24.36 -3.08
C ASP A 63 -3.32 -23.25 -2.21
N ASP A 64 -2.52 -22.59 -1.35
CA ASP A 64 -2.97 -21.53 -0.46
C ASP A 64 -2.67 -20.12 -1.00
N ALA A 65 -2.17 -20.00 -2.23
CA ALA A 65 -1.96 -18.74 -2.89
C ALA A 65 -3.29 -18.05 -3.23
N ARG A 66 -3.29 -16.72 -3.09
CA ARG A 66 -4.44 -15.86 -3.38
C ARG A 66 -3.99 -14.68 -4.20
N PHE A 67 -4.53 -14.60 -5.42
CA PHE A 67 -4.30 -13.46 -6.29
C PHE A 67 -5.39 -12.41 -6.10
N TYR A 68 -4.97 -11.18 -5.84
CA TYR A 68 -5.82 -10.00 -5.73
C TYR A 68 -5.60 -9.17 -6.99
N GLU A 69 -6.39 -9.48 -8.02
CA GLU A 69 -6.18 -8.95 -9.37
C GLU A 69 -6.21 -7.42 -9.43
N GLU A 70 -7.21 -6.80 -8.80
CA GLU A 70 -7.33 -5.33 -8.75
C GLU A 70 -6.13 -4.67 -8.07
N ALA A 71 -5.62 -5.28 -7.00
CA ALA A 71 -4.44 -4.81 -6.27
C ALA A 71 -3.12 -5.14 -6.97
N LYS A 72 -3.14 -5.99 -8.01
CA LYS A 72 -1.95 -6.60 -8.62
C LYS A 72 -1.02 -7.22 -7.58
N CYS A 73 -1.60 -7.90 -6.59
CA CYS A 73 -0.87 -8.48 -5.48
C CYS A 73 -1.18 -9.97 -5.33
N LEU A 74 -0.21 -10.74 -4.85
CA LEU A 74 -0.40 -12.15 -4.54
C LEU A 74 0.13 -12.46 -3.13
N ILE A 75 -0.66 -13.22 -2.36
CA ILE A 75 -0.31 -13.66 -1.00
C ILE A 75 -0.26 -15.19 -0.98
N ILE A 76 0.77 -15.77 -0.35
CA ILE A 76 0.89 -17.22 -0.10
C ILE A 76 1.19 -17.43 1.38
N GLY A 77 0.46 -18.33 2.04
CA GLY A 77 0.55 -18.52 3.47
C GLY A 77 -0.12 -17.41 4.29
N LYS A 78 0.23 -17.35 5.58
CA LYS A 78 -0.31 -16.37 6.54
C LYS A 78 0.78 -15.88 7.48
N ASN A 79 0.75 -14.58 7.80
CA ASN A 79 1.60 -14.04 8.86
C ASN A 79 1.01 -14.42 10.22
N LEU A 80 1.71 -15.29 10.95
CA LEU A 80 1.31 -15.70 12.29
C LEU A 80 1.69 -14.67 13.37
N ASN A 81 2.68 -13.83 13.08
CA ASN A 81 3.20 -12.80 13.98
C ASN A 81 2.55 -11.45 13.66
N LYS A 82 1.24 -11.34 13.95
CA LYS A 82 0.46 -10.10 13.78
C LYS A 82 0.84 -9.04 14.81
N LEU A 83 0.63 -7.78 14.46
CA LEU A 83 0.78 -6.66 15.38
C LEU A 83 -0.35 -6.66 16.40
N ASN A 84 -0.01 -6.55 17.68
CA ASN A 84 -0.97 -6.33 18.74
C ASN A 84 -1.18 -4.82 18.94
N THR A 85 -2.19 -4.24 18.30
CA THR A 85 -2.49 -2.82 18.37
C THR A 85 -4.00 -2.59 18.23
N ASN A 86 -4.52 -1.55 18.89
CA ASN A 86 -5.91 -1.07 18.70
C ASN A 86 -5.99 0.10 17.71
N LYS A 87 -4.85 0.52 17.15
CA LYS A 87 -4.75 1.63 16.21
C LYS A 87 -5.31 1.25 14.84
N LYS A 88 -5.91 2.22 14.16
CA LYS A 88 -6.58 2.03 12.87
C LYS A 88 -6.00 2.93 11.79
N VAL A 89 -6.01 2.44 10.55
CA VAL A 89 -5.60 3.22 9.36
C VAL A 89 -6.76 3.44 8.41
N ALA A 90 -7.03 4.69 8.04
CA ALA A 90 -7.94 4.97 6.92
C ALA A 90 -7.13 5.13 5.64
N ILE A 91 -7.62 4.55 4.55
CA ILE A 91 -7.03 4.69 3.21
C ILE A 91 -8.03 5.45 2.36
N ILE A 92 -7.69 6.67 1.96
CA ILE A 92 -8.59 7.62 1.32
C ILE A 92 -8.17 7.72 -0.15
N SER A 93 -9.13 7.57 -1.06
CA SER A 93 -8.87 7.46 -2.49
C SER A 93 -9.81 8.32 -3.32
N GLY A 94 -9.27 8.97 -4.35
CA GLY A 94 -10.00 9.93 -5.18
C GLY A 94 -11.04 9.28 -6.08
N GLY A 95 -10.79 8.08 -6.57
CA GLY A 95 -11.68 7.36 -7.47
C GLY A 95 -11.22 5.93 -7.74
N SER A 96 -12.00 5.22 -8.56
CA SER A 96 -11.74 3.81 -8.90
C SER A 96 -10.39 3.59 -9.60
N SER A 97 -9.87 4.59 -10.31
CA SER A 97 -8.56 4.51 -10.98
C SER A 97 -7.40 4.36 -9.99
N ASP A 98 -7.56 4.83 -8.75
CA ASP A 98 -6.54 4.75 -7.71
C ASP A 98 -6.59 3.41 -6.93
N LEU A 99 -7.53 2.51 -7.27
CA LEU A 99 -7.77 1.25 -6.56
C LEU A 99 -6.55 0.35 -6.46
N PRO A 100 -5.74 0.12 -7.51
CA PRO A 100 -4.61 -0.81 -7.39
C PRO A 100 -3.63 -0.42 -6.28
N VAL A 101 -3.34 0.88 -6.15
CA VAL A 101 -2.45 1.42 -5.12
C VAL A 101 -3.12 1.42 -3.75
N THR A 102 -4.41 1.76 -3.70
CA THR A 102 -5.24 1.74 -2.49
C THR A 102 -5.31 0.34 -1.88
N LEU A 103 -5.58 -0.67 -2.70
CA LEU A 103 -5.69 -2.07 -2.28
C LEU A 103 -4.32 -2.68 -1.96
N GLU A 104 -3.24 -2.30 -2.66
CA GLU A 104 -1.88 -2.70 -2.28
C GLU A 104 -1.56 -2.24 -0.83
N ALA A 105 -1.88 -0.99 -0.49
CA ALA A 105 -1.71 -0.48 0.87
C ALA A 105 -2.60 -1.23 1.88
N GLN A 106 -3.86 -1.50 1.53
CA GLN A 106 -4.79 -2.23 2.38
C GLN A 106 -4.29 -3.65 2.68
N LEU A 107 -3.96 -4.43 1.66
CA LEU A 107 -3.44 -5.80 1.81
C LEU A 107 -2.16 -5.82 2.64
N ALA A 108 -1.27 -4.85 2.40
CA ALA A 108 -0.04 -4.72 3.16
C ALA A 108 -0.27 -4.47 4.65
N LEU A 109 -1.34 -3.76 5.05
CA LEU A 109 -1.72 -3.56 6.45
C LEU A 109 -2.42 -4.80 7.05
N GLU A 110 -3.32 -5.42 6.29
CA GLU A 110 -4.07 -6.60 6.69
C GLU A 110 -3.16 -7.80 6.98
N ILE A 111 -2.05 -7.94 6.23
CA ILE A 111 -1.01 -8.95 6.50
C ILE A 111 -0.45 -8.84 7.92
N TYR A 112 -0.39 -7.63 8.49
CA TYR A 112 0.06 -7.43 9.86
C TYR A 112 -1.10 -7.46 10.88
N GLY A 113 -2.33 -7.66 10.43
CA GLY A 113 -3.51 -7.66 11.29
C GLY A 113 -3.94 -6.27 11.76
N VAL A 114 -3.50 -5.20 11.09
CA VAL A 114 -3.95 -3.84 11.43
C VAL A 114 -5.36 -3.63 10.89
N ASN A 115 -6.22 -3.03 11.71
CA ASN A 115 -7.57 -2.66 11.30
C ASN A 115 -7.50 -1.45 10.37
N CYS A 116 -7.90 -1.63 9.12
CA CYS A 116 -7.93 -0.56 8.14
C CYS A 116 -9.20 -0.58 7.30
N GLN A 117 -9.60 0.59 6.82
CA GLN A 117 -10.76 0.76 5.94
C GLN A 117 -10.42 1.71 4.80
N SER A 118 -10.87 1.35 3.61
CA SER A 118 -10.75 2.18 2.41
C SER A 118 -12.01 3.04 2.20
N PHE A 119 -11.81 4.34 2.05
CA PHE A 119 -12.81 5.34 1.66
C PHE A 119 -12.53 5.72 0.21
N ILE A 120 -13.30 5.15 -0.71
CA ILE A 120 -13.07 5.23 -2.15
C ILE A 120 -14.05 6.21 -2.78
N ASP A 121 -13.64 6.82 -3.90
CA ASP A 121 -14.45 7.79 -4.65
C ASP A 121 -14.80 9.03 -3.82
N VAL A 122 -13.84 9.53 -3.05
CA VAL A 122 -13.97 10.77 -2.26
C VAL A 122 -13.07 11.89 -2.80
N GLY A 123 -12.90 11.93 -4.13
CA GLY A 123 -12.05 12.89 -4.83
C GLY A 123 -12.53 14.34 -4.77
N VAL A 124 -11.62 15.26 -5.15
CA VAL A 124 -11.82 16.72 -5.01
C VAL A 124 -12.92 17.26 -5.92
N ALA A 125 -13.09 16.70 -7.13
CA ALA A 125 -14.19 17.07 -8.04
C ALA A 125 -15.58 16.82 -7.43
N GLY A 126 -15.68 15.89 -6.48
CA GLY A 126 -16.87 15.55 -5.72
C GLY A 126 -16.68 15.78 -4.22
N LEU A 127 -16.09 16.90 -3.81
CA LEU A 127 -15.65 17.14 -2.42
C LEU A 127 -16.70 16.85 -1.33
N HIS A 128 -17.99 17.03 -1.64
CA HIS A 128 -19.09 16.67 -0.75
C HIS A 128 -19.08 15.19 -0.31
N ARG A 129 -18.56 14.27 -1.15
CA ARG A 129 -18.38 12.85 -0.83
C ARG A 129 -17.31 12.62 0.24
N LEU A 130 -16.24 13.43 0.25
CA LEU A 130 -15.27 13.42 1.34
C LEU A 130 -15.89 14.00 2.62
N ILE A 131 -16.57 15.14 2.49
CA ILE A 131 -17.17 15.85 3.63
C ILE A 131 -18.14 14.93 4.40
N SER A 132 -18.96 14.15 3.68
CA SER A 132 -19.92 13.23 4.31
C SER A 132 -19.27 12.06 5.05
N GLN A 133 -17.99 11.78 4.81
CA GLN A 133 -17.22 10.71 5.46
C GLN A 133 -16.30 11.23 6.57
N LEU A 134 -16.16 12.55 6.77
CA LEU A 134 -15.17 13.13 7.69
C LEU A 134 -15.33 12.62 9.13
N GLU A 135 -16.55 12.50 9.63
CA GLU A 135 -16.79 12.02 11.00
C GLU A 135 -16.31 10.57 11.19
N GLU A 136 -16.48 9.73 10.17
CA GLU A 136 -16.03 8.34 10.22
C GLU A 136 -14.51 8.24 10.07
N ILE A 137 -13.92 8.97 9.11
CA ILE A 137 -12.47 9.01 8.89
C ILE A 137 -11.76 9.52 10.15
N ASN A 138 -12.36 10.46 10.88
CA ASN A 138 -11.76 11.04 12.08
C ASN A 138 -11.58 10.04 13.23
N LYS A 139 -12.19 8.84 13.16
CA LYS A 139 -12.03 7.76 14.14
C LYS A 139 -10.75 6.94 13.94
N TYR A 140 -9.98 7.22 12.89
CA TYR A 140 -8.74 6.53 12.55
C TYR A 140 -7.52 7.30 13.07
N ASP A 141 -6.42 6.58 13.31
CA ASP A 141 -5.21 7.13 13.93
C ASP A 141 -4.17 7.60 12.90
N VAL A 142 -4.16 7.00 11.69
CA VAL A 142 -3.25 7.34 10.58
C VAL A 142 -4.03 7.33 9.28
N LEU A 143 -3.71 8.26 8.37
CA LEU A 143 -4.35 8.38 7.07
C LEU A 143 -3.35 8.09 5.95
N ILE A 144 -3.71 7.20 5.04
CA ILE A 144 -3.06 7.03 3.75
C ILE A 144 -3.94 7.69 2.70
N VAL A 145 -3.41 8.59 1.88
CA VAL A 145 -4.18 9.30 0.84
C VAL A 145 -3.61 8.97 -0.53
N CYS A 146 -4.32 8.16 -1.31
CA CYS A 146 -3.96 7.79 -2.67
C CYS A 146 -4.70 8.68 -3.66
N ALA A 147 -3.99 9.43 -4.51
CA ALA A 147 -4.63 10.23 -5.54
C ALA A 147 -3.73 10.46 -6.76
N GLY A 148 -4.28 10.27 -7.95
CA GLY A 148 -3.68 10.70 -9.21
C GLY A 148 -4.19 12.06 -9.70
N MET A 149 -4.16 12.29 -11.01
CA MET A 149 -4.44 13.60 -11.64
C MET A 149 -3.58 14.72 -11.02
N GLU A 150 -4.21 15.75 -10.43
CA GLU A 150 -3.55 16.83 -9.71
C GLU A 150 -3.14 16.50 -8.28
N GLY A 151 -3.47 15.31 -7.75
CA GLY A 151 -3.08 14.86 -6.40
C GLY A 151 -3.64 15.70 -5.24
N ALA A 152 -4.57 16.61 -5.51
CA ALA A 152 -5.03 17.64 -4.56
C ALA A 152 -5.74 17.09 -3.32
N LEU A 153 -6.20 15.84 -3.35
CA LEU A 153 -6.87 15.19 -2.23
C LEU A 153 -6.00 15.19 -0.96
N ALA A 154 -4.69 14.99 -1.09
CA ALA A 154 -3.78 15.01 0.05
C ALA A 154 -3.75 16.38 0.76
N THR A 155 -3.71 17.47 -0.03
CA THR A 155 -3.76 18.84 0.49
C THR A 155 -5.08 19.11 1.21
N VAL A 156 -6.20 18.71 0.59
CA VAL A 156 -7.54 18.88 1.16
C VAL A 156 -7.68 18.13 2.48
N VAL A 157 -7.27 16.85 2.52
CA VAL A 157 -7.27 16.03 3.74
C VAL A 157 -6.40 16.66 4.82
N GLY A 158 -5.21 17.16 4.48
CA GLY A 158 -4.31 17.84 5.42
C GLY A 158 -4.83 19.18 5.95
N GLY A 159 -5.82 19.79 5.30
CA GLY A 159 -6.52 20.96 5.82
C GLY A 159 -7.72 20.63 6.72
N LEU A 160 -8.21 19.38 6.69
CA LEU A 160 -9.46 18.98 7.35
C LEU A 160 -9.24 18.04 8.54
N LEU A 161 -8.13 17.30 8.58
CA LEU A 161 -7.90 16.21 9.52
C LEU A 161 -6.52 16.35 10.20
N ALA A 162 -6.45 16.02 11.49
CA ALA A 162 -5.27 16.27 12.34
C ALA A 162 -4.31 15.07 12.45
N GLN A 163 -4.72 13.91 11.94
CA GLN A 163 -3.96 12.68 11.93
C GLN A 163 -2.68 12.80 11.09
N PRO A 164 -1.63 12.00 11.37
CA PRO A 164 -0.52 11.82 10.43
C PRO A 164 -1.01 11.38 9.05
N ILE A 165 -0.55 12.07 8.01
CA ILE A 165 -0.94 11.81 6.62
C ILE A 165 0.25 11.29 5.83
N ILE A 166 0.03 10.17 5.16
CA ILE A 166 0.94 9.58 4.18
C ILE A 166 0.28 9.66 2.81
N ALA A 167 0.75 10.59 1.97
CA ALA A 167 0.24 10.78 0.62
C ALA A 167 0.97 9.87 -0.37
N VAL A 168 0.20 9.24 -1.26
CA VAL A 168 0.69 8.35 -2.33
C VAL A 168 0.23 8.91 -3.67
N PRO A 169 1.13 9.51 -4.46
CA PRO A 169 0.78 9.94 -5.80
C PRO A 169 0.55 8.71 -6.68
N VAL A 170 -0.55 8.70 -7.43
CA VAL A 170 -0.93 7.58 -8.30
C VAL A 170 -0.70 7.95 -9.76
N SER A 171 -0.17 7.02 -10.56
CA SER A 171 0.18 7.20 -11.97
C SER A 171 -1.02 7.16 -12.93
N VAL A 172 -2.13 7.78 -12.55
CA VAL A 172 -3.34 7.90 -13.38
C VAL A 172 -3.56 9.33 -13.87
N GLY A 173 -4.45 9.46 -14.86
CA GLY A 173 -4.75 10.72 -15.51
C GLY A 173 -4.14 10.81 -16.91
N TYR A 174 -4.33 11.96 -17.55
CA TYR A 174 -3.92 12.19 -18.93
C TYR A 174 -3.20 13.54 -19.08
N GLY A 175 -2.54 13.71 -20.23
CA GLY A 175 -1.87 14.96 -20.61
C GLY A 175 -0.82 15.39 -19.59
N VAL A 176 -1.08 16.51 -18.91
CA VAL A 176 -0.17 17.12 -17.94
C VAL A 176 0.18 16.20 -16.77
N SER A 177 -0.72 15.27 -16.40
CA SER A 177 -0.57 14.36 -15.25
C SER A 177 0.72 13.53 -15.28
N LYS A 178 1.25 13.26 -16.48
CA LYS A 178 2.57 12.67 -16.76
C LYS A 178 2.93 11.51 -15.83
N ASN A 179 2.13 10.44 -15.88
CA ASN A 179 2.33 9.22 -15.09
C ASN A 179 2.50 9.46 -13.58
N GLY A 180 1.76 10.41 -13.01
CA GLY A 180 1.78 10.73 -11.59
C GLY A 180 2.80 11.79 -11.19
N GLU A 181 3.62 12.30 -12.09
CA GLU A 181 4.56 13.40 -11.78
C GLU A 181 3.83 14.66 -11.32
N THR A 182 2.66 14.99 -11.89
CA THR A 182 1.87 16.12 -11.41
C THR A 182 1.38 15.90 -9.99
N ALA A 183 0.80 14.73 -9.70
CA ALA A 183 0.34 14.39 -8.37
C ALA A 183 1.49 14.43 -7.35
N LEU A 184 2.65 13.85 -7.68
CA LEU A 184 3.84 13.87 -6.83
C LEU A 184 4.29 15.30 -6.52
N ASN A 185 4.47 16.13 -7.55
CA ASN A 185 4.91 17.52 -7.36
C ASN A 185 3.87 18.36 -6.61
N SER A 186 2.58 18.14 -6.85
CA SER A 186 1.48 18.79 -6.14
C SER A 186 1.48 18.43 -4.64
N MET A 187 1.60 17.13 -4.31
CA MET A 187 1.68 16.66 -2.93
C MET A 187 2.93 17.20 -2.21
N LEU A 188 4.08 17.24 -2.88
CA LEU A 188 5.33 17.79 -2.31
C LEU A 188 5.29 19.32 -2.15
N SER A 189 4.58 20.04 -3.01
CA SER A 189 4.42 21.50 -2.95
C SER A 189 3.23 21.95 -2.10
N SER A 190 2.52 21.00 -1.49
CA SER A 190 1.38 21.29 -0.61
C SER A 190 1.79 22.20 0.55
N CYS A 191 0.94 23.17 0.87
CA CYS A 191 1.09 24.00 2.06
C CYS A 191 0.51 23.36 3.33
N SER A 192 -0.19 22.23 3.19
CA SER A 192 -0.73 21.50 4.34
C SER A 192 0.42 20.91 5.16
N PRO A 193 0.58 21.31 6.43
CA PRO A 193 1.74 20.91 7.22
C PRO A 193 1.71 19.42 7.55
N GLY A 194 2.88 18.77 7.52
CA GLY A 194 3.04 17.40 8.01
C GLY A 194 2.56 16.30 7.06
N VAL A 195 2.33 16.59 5.78
CA VAL A 195 2.05 15.57 4.75
C VAL A 195 3.35 14.87 4.34
N ALA A 196 3.47 13.58 4.62
CA ALA A 196 4.60 12.75 4.18
C ALA A 196 4.29 12.12 2.82
N VAL A 197 5.15 12.30 1.81
CA VAL A 197 4.87 11.85 0.43
C VAL A 197 5.69 10.61 0.08
N MET A 198 5.03 9.57 -0.43
CA MET A 198 5.66 8.36 -0.96
C MET A 198 6.04 8.51 -2.44
N ASN A 199 6.81 7.55 -2.95
CA ASN A 199 7.03 7.44 -4.39
C ASN A 199 5.72 7.09 -5.12
N ILE A 200 5.69 7.33 -6.44
CA ILE A 200 4.53 7.07 -7.29
C ILE A 200 4.12 5.59 -7.22
N ASP A 201 2.82 5.37 -7.01
CA ASP A 201 2.16 4.07 -6.84
C ASP A 201 2.67 3.24 -5.66
N ASN A 202 3.38 3.82 -4.70
CA ASN A 202 4.01 3.07 -3.61
C ASN A 202 3.06 2.86 -2.42
N GLY A 203 1.97 2.11 -2.65
CA GLY A 203 0.97 1.76 -1.62
C GLY A 203 1.58 0.91 -0.50
N TYR A 204 2.44 -0.05 -0.85
CA TYR A 204 3.20 -0.84 0.12
C TYR A 204 4.06 0.03 1.03
N GLY A 205 4.81 0.99 0.46
CA GLY A 205 5.64 1.92 1.23
C GLY A 205 4.81 2.75 2.21
N ALA A 206 3.62 3.19 1.78
CA ALA A 206 2.69 3.91 2.64
C ALA A 206 2.19 3.05 3.81
N ALA A 207 1.81 1.80 3.54
CA ALA A 207 1.46 0.85 4.59
C ALA A 207 2.61 0.64 5.58
N MET A 208 3.85 0.46 5.09
CA MET A 208 5.01 0.29 5.96
C MET A 208 5.31 1.53 6.81
N ALA A 209 5.11 2.74 6.25
CA ALA A 209 5.20 3.99 6.99
C ALA A 209 4.11 4.07 8.08
N ALA A 210 2.87 3.73 7.76
CA ALA A 210 1.77 3.71 8.72
C ALA A 210 2.03 2.72 9.86
N LEU A 211 2.56 1.53 9.58
CA LEU A 211 2.95 0.55 10.60
C LEU A 211 4.03 1.09 11.55
N ARG A 212 5.00 1.86 11.03
CA ARG A 212 6.02 2.49 11.87
C ARG A 212 5.43 3.57 12.78
N ILE A 213 4.53 4.40 12.24
CA ILE A 213 3.83 5.41 13.01
C ILE A 213 3.02 4.75 14.12
N ILE A 214 2.18 3.77 13.78
CA ILE A 214 1.35 3.02 14.74
C ILE A 214 2.20 2.45 15.87
N LYS A 215 3.33 1.80 15.56
CA LYS A 215 4.23 1.26 16.60
C LYS A 215 4.80 2.31 17.53
N SER A 216 4.98 3.55 17.06
CA SER A 216 5.52 4.65 17.88
C SER A 216 4.48 5.31 18.79
N ILE A 217 3.19 5.13 18.50
CA ILE A 217 2.06 5.72 19.24
C ILE A 217 1.16 4.67 19.92
N SER A 218 1.57 3.39 19.87
CA SER A 218 0.90 2.27 20.56
C SER A 218 1.42 2.11 21.98
#